data_AF-A0A2I0QEX0-F1
#
_entry.id   AF-A0A2I0QEX0-F1
#
_cell.length_a   1.000
_cell.length_b   1.000
_cell.length_c   1.000
_cell.angle_alpha   90.00
_cell.angle_beta   90.00
_cell.angle_gamma   90.00
#
_symmetry.space_group_name_H-M   'P 1'
#
loop_
_entity.id
_entity.type
_entity.pdbx_description
1 polymer ?
#
loop_
_entity_poly.entity_id
_entity_poly.type
_entity_poly.pdbx_seq_one_letter_code
_entity_poly.pdbx_strand_id
1 'polypeptide(L)'
;MLLKTLTLKLESDKKITEKPHQLRGFFATKFNEYILLHQHQAGEFIYNYPLIQYKMIGGTPTILGINEGTEVLKEIYDKYDSIKLGNHEYKIYQREVIIKEQEFGISDKFHKYQFQTPWFALNQKNFKEYSNINQKDRREKLRKILIGNIITMSKGLGYVVN
;
A
#
# COMPACT_ATOMS: atom_id res chain seq x y z
N MET A 1 13.99 -0.13 14.16
CA MET A 1 14.49 -1.16 13.23
C MET A 1 14.72 -0.55 11.85
N LEU A 2 15.43 -1.23 10.97
CA LEU A 2 15.57 -0.81 9.58
C LEU A 2 14.56 -1.56 8.71
N LEU A 3 13.87 -0.84 7.84
CA LEU A 3 13.00 -1.43 6.81
C LEU A 3 13.63 -1.22 5.44
N LYS A 4 13.67 -2.29 4.66
CA LYS A 4 13.98 -2.21 3.25
C LYS A 4 12.71 -1.87 2.47
N THR A 5 12.82 -0.92 1.56
CA THR A 5 11.69 -0.47 0.74
C THR A 5 12.10 -0.38 -0.72
N LEU A 6 11.19 -0.73 -1.62
CA LEU A 6 11.32 -0.54 -3.05
C LEU A 6 10.06 0.16 -3.54
N THR A 7 10.23 1.35 -4.12
CA THR A 7 9.15 2.08 -4.79
C THR A 7 9.35 1.96 -6.30
N LEU A 8 8.37 1.36 -6.97
CA LEU A 8 8.28 1.28 -8.43
C LEU A 8 7.22 2.27 -8.91
N LYS A 9 7.60 3.22 -9.75
CA LYS A 9 6.66 4.11 -10.45
C LYS A 9 6.66 3.80 -11.94
N LEU A 10 5.46 3.80 -12.53
CA LEU A 10 5.27 3.46 -13.93
C LEU A 10 4.77 4.69 -14.70
N GLU A 11 5.40 4.97 -15.83
CA GLU A 11 4.91 5.94 -16.79
C GLU A 11 4.53 5.23 -18.08
N SER A 12 3.39 5.64 -18.64
CA SER A 12 2.76 5.00 -19.78
C SER A 12 2.47 5.98 -20.90
N ASP A 13 2.38 5.44 -22.12
CA ASP A 13 2.08 6.15 -23.37
C ASP A 13 0.82 7.04 -23.31
N LYS A 14 -0.09 6.73 -22.40
CA LYS A 14 -1.27 7.55 -22.08
C LYS A 14 -1.55 7.53 -20.58
N LYS A 15 -2.28 8.54 -20.10
CA LYS A 15 -2.62 8.69 -18.67
C LYS A 15 -3.49 7.52 -18.19
N ILE A 16 -3.06 6.87 -17.11
CA ILE A 16 -3.84 5.84 -16.43
C ILE A 16 -4.91 6.50 -15.55
N THR A 17 -6.15 6.08 -15.69
CA THR A 17 -7.30 6.63 -14.95
C THR A 17 -7.96 5.61 -14.01
N GLU A 18 -7.54 4.36 -14.14
CA GLU A 18 -7.97 3.21 -13.37
C GLU A 18 -7.56 3.29 -11.90
N LYS A 19 -8.26 2.52 -11.08
CA LYS A 19 -8.11 2.52 -9.62
C LYS A 19 -6.98 1.58 -9.18
N PRO A 20 -6.41 1.79 -7.98
CA PRO A 20 -5.35 0.92 -7.44
C PRO A 20 -5.69 -0.58 -7.41
N HIS A 21 -6.96 -0.96 -7.25
CA HIS A 21 -7.36 -2.37 -7.25
C HIS A 21 -7.21 -3.04 -8.63
N GLN A 22 -7.33 -2.28 -9.72
CA GLN A 22 -7.10 -2.80 -11.08
C GLN A 22 -5.60 -3.01 -11.31
N LEU A 23 -4.76 -2.11 -10.78
CA LEU A 23 -3.30 -2.28 -10.77
C LEU A 23 -2.92 -3.55 -10.01
N ARG A 24 -3.45 -3.74 -8.80
CA ARG A 24 -3.29 -4.99 -8.04
C ARG A 24 -3.71 -6.20 -8.87
N GLY A 25 -4.89 -6.13 -9.51
CA GLY A 25 -5.41 -7.21 -10.35
C GLY A 25 -4.45 -7.64 -11.45
N PHE A 26 -3.86 -6.68 -12.17
CA PHE A 26 -2.86 -6.97 -13.20
C PHE A 26 -1.67 -7.77 -12.65
N PHE A 27 -1.01 -7.26 -11.59
CA PHE A 27 0.16 -7.92 -11.02
C PHE A 27 -0.18 -9.27 -10.39
N ALA A 28 -1.29 -9.37 -9.68
CA ALA A 28 -1.77 -10.61 -9.07
C ALA A 28 -2.08 -11.70 -10.11
N THR A 29 -2.61 -11.32 -11.28
CA THR A 29 -2.91 -12.28 -12.36
C THR A 29 -1.66 -12.65 -13.15
N LYS A 30 -0.80 -11.68 -13.48
CA LYS A 30 0.39 -11.92 -14.32
C LYS A 30 1.49 -12.69 -13.60
N PHE A 31 1.62 -12.46 -12.29
CA PHE A 31 2.67 -13.02 -11.43
C PHE A 31 2.03 -13.81 -10.29
N ASN A 32 1.17 -14.76 -10.64
CA ASN A 32 0.35 -15.51 -9.70
C ASN A 32 1.15 -16.49 -8.84
N GLU A 33 2.40 -16.75 -9.17
CA GLU A 33 3.35 -17.57 -8.42
C GLU A 33 3.79 -16.89 -7.11
N TYR A 34 3.70 -15.55 -7.02
CA TYR A 34 4.10 -14.81 -5.83
C TYR A 34 2.91 -14.50 -4.91
N ILE A 35 2.79 -15.24 -3.80
CA ILE A 35 1.74 -15.08 -2.79
C ILE A 35 1.64 -13.62 -2.29
N LEU A 36 2.76 -12.90 -2.17
CA LEU A 36 2.76 -11.50 -1.72
C LEU A 36 2.02 -10.53 -2.65
N LEU A 37 1.84 -10.87 -3.93
CA LEU A 37 1.12 -10.03 -4.91
C LEU A 37 -0.40 -10.22 -4.84
N HIS A 38 -0.87 -11.41 -4.45
CA HIS A 38 -2.30 -11.75 -4.45
C HIS A 38 -2.90 -11.98 -3.05
N GLN A 39 -2.12 -12.31 -2.02
CA GLN A 39 -2.55 -12.44 -0.61
C GLN A 39 -3.68 -13.46 -0.37
N HIS A 40 -3.75 -14.48 -1.22
CA HIS A 40 -4.69 -15.59 -1.08
C HIS A 40 -3.90 -16.91 -1.12
N GLN A 41 -4.23 -17.85 -0.24
CA GLN A 41 -3.75 -19.22 -0.33
C GLN A 41 -4.93 -20.16 -0.07
N ALA A 42 -5.19 -21.08 -0.99
CA ALA A 42 -6.21 -22.14 -0.86
C ALA A 42 -7.63 -21.68 -0.44
N GLY A 43 -8.05 -20.46 -0.81
CA GLY A 43 -9.39 -19.93 -0.51
C GLY A 43 -9.52 -19.18 0.82
N GLU A 44 -8.44 -19.09 1.61
CA GLU A 44 -8.42 -18.32 2.86
C GLU A 44 -7.73 -16.96 2.67
N PHE A 45 -8.26 -15.94 3.36
CA PHE A 45 -7.65 -14.62 3.40
C PHE A 45 -6.48 -14.62 4.39
N ILE A 46 -5.29 -14.24 3.93
CA ILE A 46 -4.14 -14.02 4.81
C ILE A 46 -4.32 -12.65 5.47
N TYR A 47 -4.64 -12.64 6.78
CA TYR A 47 -4.82 -11.41 7.58
C TYR A 47 -3.48 -10.79 8.02
N ASN A 48 -2.56 -10.58 7.08
CA ASN A 48 -1.27 -9.94 7.35
C ASN A 48 -1.20 -8.52 6.79
N TYR A 49 -0.30 -7.71 7.35
CA TYR A 49 -0.03 -6.37 6.80
C TYR A 49 0.56 -6.51 5.39
N PRO A 50 0.03 -5.82 4.37
CA PRO A 50 0.44 -6.01 2.99
C PRO A 50 1.85 -5.47 2.75
N LEU A 51 2.79 -6.39 2.49
CA LEU A 51 4.19 -6.08 2.16
C LEU A 51 4.36 -5.55 0.73
N ILE A 52 3.35 -5.76 -0.14
CA ILE A 52 3.26 -5.12 -1.45
C ILE A 52 1.96 -4.32 -1.51
N GLN A 53 2.07 -3.05 -1.87
CA GLN A 53 0.97 -2.09 -1.86
C GLN A 53 0.88 -1.35 -3.18
N TYR A 54 -0.34 -1.20 -3.69
CA TYR A 54 -0.64 -0.53 -4.94
C TYR A 54 -1.31 0.81 -4.67
N LYS A 55 -0.80 1.88 -5.29
CA LYS A 55 -1.27 3.25 -5.07
C LYS A 55 -1.31 4.02 -6.39
N MET A 56 -2.17 5.03 -6.45
CA MET A 56 -2.17 6.05 -7.50
C MET A 56 -1.79 7.37 -6.83
N ILE A 57 -0.54 7.82 -6.99
CA ILE A 57 -0.02 9.03 -6.34
C ILE A 57 0.19 10.09 -7.41
N GLY A 58 -0.51 11.22 -7.30
CA GLY A 58 -0.46 12.28 -8.33
C GLY A 58 -0.87 11.80 -9.72
N GLY A 59 -1.70 10.75 -9.82
CA GLY A 59 -2.06 10.11 -11.09
C GLY A 59 -1.05 9.11 -11.63
N THR A 60 0.07 8.89 -10.93
CA THR A 60 1.11 7.93 -11.31
C THR A 60 0.91 6.60 -10.58
N PRO A 61 0.84 5.45 -11.29
CA PRO A 61 0.87 4.14 -10.68
C PRO A 61 2.15 3.95 -9.87
N THR A 62 1.99 3.66 -8.59
CA THR A 62 3.09 3.47 -7.65
C THR A 62 2.89 2.17 -6.89
N ILE A 63 3.89 1.29 -6.94
CA ILE A 63 3.93 0.03 -6.21
C ILE A 63 5.02 0.13 -5.14
N LEU A 64 4.67 -0.15 -3.90
CA LEU A 64 5.59 -0.15 -2.76
C LEU A 64 5.77 -1.59 -2.27
N GLY A 65 7.01 -2.07 -2.29
CA GLY A 65 7.45 -3.28 -1.62
C GLY A 65 8.15 -2.94 -0.30
N ILE A 66 7.91 -3.74 0.73
CA ILE A 66 8.52 -3.61 2.06
C ILE A 66 9.14 -4.96 2.43
N ASN A 67 10.38 -4.95 2.91
CA ASN A 67 11.18 -6.14 3.26
C ASN A 67 11.13 -7.21 2.16
N GLU A 68 10.52 -8.37 2.41
CA GLU A 68 10.37 -9.48 1.45
C GLU A 68 9.64 -9.03 0.17
N GLY A 69 8.71 -8.08 0.28
CA GLY A 69 8.03 -7.49 -0.87
C GLY A 69 8.99 -6.74 -1.81
N THR A 70 10.17 -6.32 -1.34
CA THR A 70 11.17 -5.68 -2.20
C THR A 70 11.83 -6.66 -3.16
N GLU A 71 12.08 -7.90 -2.73
CA GLU A 71 12.72 -8.91 -3.58
C GLU A 71 11.75 -9.35 -4.69
N VAL A 72 10.48 -9.56 -4.37
CA VAL A 72 9.44 -9.83 -5.37
C VAL A 72 9.35 -8.71 -6.41
N LEU A 73 9.38 -7.44 -6.00
CA LEU A 73 9.32 -6.35 -6.96
C LEU A 73 10.57 -6.26 -7.86
N LYS A 74 11.75 -6.61 -7.36
CA LYS A 74 12.97 -6.69 -8.20
C LYS A 74 12.90 -7.79 -9.25
N GLU A 75 12.22 -8.89 -8.96
CA GLU A 75 12.09 -9.99 -9.90
C GLU A 75 11.13 -9.67 -11.05
N ILE A 76 10.10 -8.85 -10.78
CA ILE A 76 9.00 -8.64 -11.75
C ILE A 76 9.04 -7.30 -12.48
N TYR A 77 9.75 -6.27 -11.99
CA TYR A 77 9.57 -4.89 -12.49
C TYR A 77 9.83 -4.72 -13.99
N ASP A 78 10.68 -5.57 -14.59
CA ASP A 78 11.06 -5.53 -16.00
C ASP A 78 10.39 -6.62 -16.88
N LYS A 79 9.50 -7.45 -16.30
CA LYS A 79 8.92 -8.64 -16.96
C LYS A 79 7.65 -8.36 -17.77
N TYR A 80 7.38 -7.11 -18.12
CA TYR A 80 6.20 -6.71 -18.86
C TYR A 80 6.44 -5.40 -19.59
N ASP A 81 6.04 -5.30 -20.86
CA ASP A 81 6.12 -4.05 -21.63
C ASP A 81 4.84 -3.22 -21.56
N SER A 82 3.71 -3.87 -21.32
CA SER A 82 2.40 -3.25 -21.17
C SER A 82 1.69 -3.73 -19.91
N ILE A 83 0.77 -2.91 -19.42
CA ILE A 83 -0.18 -3.28 -18.36
C ILE A 83 -1.61 -3.14 -18.88
N LYS A 84 -2.43 -4.15 -18.61
CA LYS A 84 -3.86 -4.13 -18.92
C LYS A 84 -4.66 -3.84 -17.65
N LEU A 85 -5.36 -2.70 -17.63
CA LEU A 85 -6.17 -2.26 -16.50
C LEU A 85 -7.62 -2.07 -16.98
N GLY A 86 -8.51 -2.96 -16.54
CA GLY A 86 -9.87 -3.02 -17.09
C GLY A 86 -9.86 -3.31 -18.59
N ASN A 87 -10.46 -2.41 -19.37
CA ASN A 87 -10.55 -2.54 -20.83
C ASN A 87 -9.42 -1.83 -21.58
N HIS A 88 -8.52 -1.14 -20.87
CA HIS A 88 -7.43 -0.38 -21.47
C HIS A 88 -6.09 -1.09 -21.30
N GLU A 89 -5.28 -1.04 -22.36
CA GLU A 89 -3.90 -1.46 -22.33
C GLU A 89 -2.99 -0.24 -22.44
N TYR A 90 -1.95 -0.19 -21.61
CA TYR A 90 -1.00 0.91 -21.48
C TYR A 90 0.41 0.39 -21.74
N LYS A 91 1.13 0.99 -22.68
CA LYS A 91 2.54 0.66 -22.92
C LYS A 91 3.39 1.41 -21.92
N ILE A 92 4.19 0.69 -21.14
CA ILE A 92 5.08 1.29 -20.14
C ILE A 92 6.39 1.66 -20.81
N TYR A 93 6.63 2.95 -21.00
CA TYR A 93 7.87 3.44 -21.61
C TYR A 93 8.94 3.76 -20.58
N GLN A 94 8.57 4.04 -19.32
CA GLN A 94 9.52 4.36 -18.26
C GLN A 94 9.12 3.74 -16.92
N ARG A 95 10.14 3.32 -16.18
CA ARG A 95 10.05 2.73 -14.84
C ARG A 95 11.06 3.43 -13.95
N GLU A 96 10.60 4.01 -12.86
CA GLU A 96 11.47 4.53 -11.81
C GLU A 96 11.51 3.51 -10.66
N VAL A 97 12.70 3.04 -10.29
CA VAL A 97 12.91 2.12 -9.18
C VAL A 97 13.75 2.81 -8.11
N ILE A 98 13.17 2.99 -6.93
CA ILE A 98 13.82 3.62 -5.78
C ILE A 98 13.92 2.59 -4.67
N ILE A 99 15.14 2.18 -4.33
CA ILE A 99 15.41 1.26 -3.21
C ILE A 99 16.01 2.06 -2.06
N LYS A 100 15.47 1.88 -0.85
CA LYS A 100 15.98 2.52 0.36
C LYS A 100 15.93 1.58 1.54
N GLU A 101 16.91 1.72 2.43
CA GLU A 101 16.84 1.24 3.80
C GLU A 101 16.57 2.44 4.71
N GLN A 102 15.55 2.35 5.56
CA GLN A 102 15.04 3.49 6.33
C GLN A 102 14.75 3.09 7.77
N GLU A 103 14.97 4.02 8.69
CA GLU A 103 14.59 3.85 10.09
C GLU A 103 13.06 3.77 10.24
N PHE A 104 12.63 2.79 11.04
CA PHE A 104 11.24 2.57 11.38
C PHE A 104 11.12 2.26 12.88
N GLY A 105 10.31 3.04 13.58
CA GLY A 105 10.07 2.88 15.01
C GLY A 105 9.64 4.19 15.66
N ILE A 106 9.62 4.19 16.99
CA ILE A 106 9.36 5.39 17.79
C ILE A 106 10.53 6.37 17.62
N SER A 107 10.21 7.66 17.52
CA SER A 107 11.17 8.75 17.56
C SER A 107 10.92 9.61 18.81
N ASP A 108 11.99 10.16 19.36
CA ASP A 108 12.00 11.20 20.39
C ASP A 108 11.47 12.55 19.89
N LYS A 109 11.28 12.70 18.58
CA LYS A 109 10.83 13.93 17.91
C LYS A 109 9.46 13.75 17.27
N PHE A 110 8.73 14.86 17.16
CA PHE A 110 7.48 14.91 16.42
C PHE A 110 7.74 15.04 14.92
N HIS A 111 7.21 14.10 14.15
CA HIS A 111 7.21 14.11 12.68
C HIS A 111 5.83 14.50 12.16
N LYS A 112 5.80 15.35 11.12
CA LYS A 112 4.56 15.75 10.45
C LYS A 112 4.37 14.93 9.18
N TYR A 113 3.17 14.37 9.01
CA TYR A 113 2.79 13.57 7.84
C TYR A 113 1.53 14.13 7.18
N GLN A 114 1.37 13.81 5.90
CA GLN A 114 0.15 14.09 5.14
C GLN A 114 -0.28 12.86 4.36
N PHE A 115 -1.59 12.66 4.23
CA PHE A 115 -2.14 11.58 3.42
C PHE A 115 -2.07 11.93 1.94
N GLN A 116 -1.33 11.13 1.16
CA GLN A 116 -1.25 11.24 -0.30
C GLN A 116 -2.50 10.67 -1.00
N THR A 117 -3.21 9.78 -0.32
CA THR A 117 -4.46 9.15 -0.78
C THR A 117 -5.47 9.15 0.36
N PRO A 118 -6.79 9.11 0.08
CA PRO A 118 -7.81 9.05 1.13
C PRO A 118 -7.54 7.95 2.16
N TRP A 119 -7.69 8.29 3.44
CA TRP A 119 -7.54 7.33 4.54
C TRP A 119 -8.90 6.75 4.91
N PHE A 120 -9.08 5.45 4.62
CA PHE A 120 -10.28 4.70 4.97
C PHE A 120 -10.24 4.24 6.44
N ALA A 121 -10.41 5.20 7.36
CA ALA A 121 -10.27 4.96 8.80
C ALA A 121 -11.41 4.15 9.44
N LEU A 122 -12.61 4.21 8.87
CA LEU A 122 -13.82 3.75 9.52
C LEU A 122 -14.28 2.41 8.92
N ASN A 123 -14.25 1.34 9.73
CA ASN A 123 -15.01 0.13 9.44
C ASN A 123 -16.52 0.36 9.69
N GLN A 124 -17.37 -0.59 9.29
CA GLN A 124 -18.84 -0.43 9.39
C GLN A 124 -19.32 -0.07 10.80
N LYS A 125 -18.76 -0.71 11.84
CA LYS A 125 -19.08 -0.43 13.24
C LYS A 125 -18.65 0.99 13.63
N ASN A 126 -17.40 1.34 13.37
CA ASN A 126 -16.83 2.64 13.67
C ASN A 126 -17.54 3.77 12.93
N PHE A 127 -18.02 3.52 11.71
CA PHE A 127 -18.78 4.49 10.93
C PHE A 127 -20.12 4.85 11.59
N LYS A 128 -20.88 3.84 12.06
CA LYS A 128 -22.14 4.07 12.78
C LYS A 128 -21.92 4.96 14.01
N GLU A 129 -20.92 4.62 14.83
CA GLU A 129 -20.57 5.40 16.02
C GLU A 129 -20.09 6.82 15.65
N TYR A 130 -19.23 6.95 14.64
CA TYR A 130 -18.68 8.24 14.19
C TYR A 130 -19.76 9.21 13.70
N SER A 131 -20.76 8.69 12.99
CA SER A 131 -21.86 9.50 12.44
C SER A 131 -22.73 10.12 13.53
N ASN A 132 -22.81 9.51 14.70
CA ASN A 132 -23.74 9.90 15.79
C ASN A 132 -23.10 10.76 16.89
N ILE A 133 -21.82 11.12 16.78
CA ILE A 133 -21.10 11.90 17.80
C ILE A 133 -20.72 13.30 17.29
N ASN A 134 -20.48 14.23 18.23
CA ASN A 134 -20.11 15.61 17.92
C ASN A 134 -18.69 15.71 17.30
N GLN A 135 -18.33 16.88 16.77
CA GLN A 135 -17.07 17.08 16.07
C GLN A 135 -15.82 16.86 16.94
N LYS A 136 -15.87 17.23 18.23
CA LYS A 136 -14.75 17.01 19.16
C LYS A 136 -14.50 15.52 19.36
N ASP A 137 -15.56 14.76 19.59
CA ASP A 137 -15.50 13.32 19.81
C ASP A 137 -15.13 12.56 18.53
N ARG A 138 -15.55 13.06 17.35
CA ARG A 138 -15.07 12.57 16.05
C ARG A 138 -13.54 12.66 15.92
N ARG A 139 -12.95 13.79 16.33
CA ARG A 139 -11.50 13.99 16.29
C ARG A 139 -10.78 13.00 17.21
N GLU A 140 -11.26 12.84 18.44
CA GLU A 140 -10.69 11.88 19.38
C GLU A 140 -10.84 10.43 18.90
N LYS A 141 -11.99 10.08 18.31
CA LYS A 141 -12.19 8.75 17.72
C LYS A 141 -11.20 8.48 16.59
N LEU A 142 -11.01 9.43 15.67
CA LEU A 142 -10.02 9.29 14.59
C LEU A 142 -8.58 9.18 15.11
N ARG A 143 -8.22 9.93 16.16
CA ARG A 143 -6.90 9.80 16.82
C ARG A 143 -6.68 8.38 17.35
N LYS A 144 -7.65 7.82 18.07
CA LYS A 144 -7.60 6.44 18.58
C LYS A 144 -7.47 5.41 17.46
N ILE A 145 -8.22 5.59 16.37
CA ILE A 145 -8.12 4.71 15.19
C ILE A 145 -6.74 4.81 14.54
N LEU A 146 -6.17 6.01 14.41
CA LEU A 146 -4.84 6.19 13.83
C LEU A 146 -3.76 5.49 14.67
N ILE A 147 -3.81 5.64 16.00
CA ILE A 147 -2.93 4.93 16.93
C ILE A 147 -3.05 3.42 16.71
N GLY A 148 -4.27 2.89 16.68
CA GLY A 148 -4.52 1.48 16.41
C GLY A 148 -3.96 1.01 15.06
N ASN A 149 -4.12 1.78 14.00
CA ASN A 149 -3.58 1.47 12.68
C ASN A 149 -2.05 1.42 12.68
N ILE A 150 -1.38 2.36 13.37
CA ILE A 150 0.08 2.39 13.51
C ILE A 150 0.58 1.17 14.30
N ILE A 151 -0.11 0.81 15.39
CA ILE A 151 0.25 -0.38 16.18
C ILE A 151 0.08 -1.65 15.34
N THR A 152 -1.04 -1.81 14.64
CA THR A 152 -1.29 -2.97 13.76
C THR A 152 -0.26 -3.07 12.64
N MET A 153 0.06 -1.96 11.99
CA MET A 153 1.12 -1.90 10.98
C MET A 153 2.47 -2.29 11.58
N SER A 154 2.84 -1.73 12.72
CA SER A 154 4.12 -2.01 13.39
C SER A 154 4.27 -3.49 13.69
N LYS A 155 3.25 -4.10 14.31
CA LYS A 155 3.23 -5.55 14.59
C LYS A 155 3.34 -6.38 13.31
N GLY A 156 2.61 -6.00 12.26
CA GLY A 156 2.67 -6.67 10.96
C GLY A 156 4.02 -6.56 10.26
N LEU A 157 4.84 -5.58 10.63
CA LEU A 157 6.22 -5.39 10.15
C LEU A 157 7.28 -5.93 11.12
N GLY A 158 6.87 -6.65 12.17
CA GLY A 158 7.79 -7.24 13.16
C GLY A 158 8.31 -6.27 14.21
N TYR A 159 7.74 -5.07 14.33
CA TYR A 159 8.09 -4.09 15.36
C TYR A 159 7.02 -4.02 16.45
N VAL A 160 7.42 -4.27 17.69
CA VAL A 160 6.55 -4.10 18.85
C VAL A 160 6.77 -2.71 19.43
N VAL A 161 5.71 -1.91 19.47
CA VAL A 161 5.68 -0.61 20.13
C VAL A 161 5.54 -0.86 21.63
N ASN A 162 6.55 -0.50 22.42
CA ASN A 162 6.56 -0.58 23.88
C ASN A 162 6.36 0.79 24.52
#